data_AF-A0A0S8ZCF2-F1
#
_entry.id   AF-A0A0S8ZCF2-F1
#
_cell.length_a   1.000
_cell.length_b   1.000
_cell.length_c   1.000
_cell.angle_alpha   90.00
_cell.angle_beta   90.00
_cell.angle_gamma   90.00
#
_symmetry.space_group_name_H-M   'P 1'
#
loop_
_entity.id
_entity.type
_entity.pdbx_description
1 polymer ?
#
loop_
_entity_poly.entity_id
_entity_poly.type
_entity_poly.pdbx_seq_one_letter_code
_entity_poly.pdbx_strand_id
1 'polypeptide(L)' 'MSAGINRSSVTPAPIALAWIVRQDGVIAIPKAVSPEHVRLNAHAADFQLEAGDLEALDQAFRAPQRKQPSAMV' A
#
# COMPACT_ATOMS: atom_id res chain seq x y z
N MET A 1 -7.29 12.84 14.28
CA MET A 1 -7.14 11.52 14.94
C MET A 1 -6.85 10.52 13.85
N SER A 2 -5.59 10.12 13.69
CA SER A 2 -5.24 9.08 12.71
C SER A 2 -5.54 7.72 13.31
N ALA A 3 -6.34 6.90 12.62
CA ALA A 3 -6.60 5.53 13.03
C ALA A 3 -5.43 4.65 12.59
N GLY A 4 -4.75 4.01 13.54
CA GLY A 4 -3.79 2.94 13.24
C GLY A 4 -4.48 1.74 12.57
N ILE A 5 -3.70 0.89 11.88
CA ILE A 5 -4.25 -0.25 11.15
C ILE A 5 -4.90 -1.24 12.13
N ASN A 6 -6.23 -1.35 12.10
CA ASN A 6 -6.92 -2.45 12.76
C ASN A 6 -6.80 -3.71 11.90
N ARG A 7 -5.79 -4.53 12.20
CA ARG A 7 -5.42 -5.73 11.44
C ARG A 7 -6.55 -6.76 11.25
N SER A 8 -7.64 -6.66 12.01
CA SER A 8 -8.79 -7.57 11.94
C SER A 8 -9.92 -7.12 11.01
N SER A 9 -9.84 -5.92 10.40
CA SER A 9 -10.96 -5.34 9.63
C SER A 9 -10.57 -4.62 8.34
N VAL A 10 -9.32 -4.72 7.90
CA VAL A 10 -8.83 -3.91 6.77
C VAL A 10 -8.74 -4.72 5.48
N THR A 11 -9.34 -4.20 4.41
CA THR A 11 -9.20 -4.73 3.05
C THR A 11 -7.74 -4.59 2.58
N PRO A 12 -7.09 -5.64 2.04
CA PRO A 12 -5.67 -5.58 1.67
C PRO A 12 -5.30 -4.51 0.62
N ALA A 13 -6.18 -4.23 -0.34
CA ALA A 13 -5.89 -3.35 -1.47
C ALA A 13 -5.59 -1.89 -1.05
N PRO A 14 -6.41 -1.22 -0.20
CA PRO A 14 -6.07 0.08 0.36
C PRO A 14 -4.73 0.14 1.10
N ILE A 15 -4.34 -0.90 1.84
CA ILE A 15 -3.05 -0.93 2.56
C ILE A 15 -1.88 -1.01 1.58
N ALA A 16 -1.99 -1.85 0.56
CA ALA A 16 -0.98 -1.90 -0.50
C ALA A 16 -0.83 -0.54 -1.19
N LEU A 17 -1.94 0.14 -1.48
CA LEU A 17 -1.92 1.47 -2.07
C LEU A 17 -1.31 2.52 -1.12
N ALA A 18 -1.68 2.51 0.17
CA ALA A 18 -1.09 3.39 1.19
C ALA A 18 0.43 3.24 1.24
N TRP A 19 0.93 1.99 1.18
CA TRP A 19 2.36 1.74 1.14
C TRP A 19 3.03 2.31 -0.13
N ILE A 20 2.39 2.20 -1.30
CA ILE A 20 2.95 2.74 -2.55
C ILE A 20 3.00 4.28 -2.51
N VAL A 21 1.87 4.94 -2.18
CA VAL A 21 1.74 6.40 -2.29
C VAL A 21 2.46 7.18 -1.18
N ARG A 22 2.93 6.50 -0.12
CA ARG A 22 3.78 7.15 0.91
C ARG A 22 5.15 7.58 0.40
N GLN A 23 5.59 7.03 -0.73
CA GLN A 23 6.93 7.25 -1.26
C GLN A 23 6.95 8.50 -2.15
N ASP A 24 7.83 9.45 -1.83
CA ASP A 24 8.01 10.63 -2.65
C ASP A 24 8.42 10.25 -4.08
N GLY A 25 7.79 10.90 -5.07
CA GLY A 25 8.06 10.66 -6.48
C GLY A 25 7.40 9.40 -7.08
N VAL A 26 6.55 8.69 -6.32
CA VAL A 26 5.80 7.52 -6.81
C VAL A 26 4.32 7.87 -7.01
N ILE A 27 3.77 7.55 -8.19
CA ILE A 27 2.35 7.73 -8.50
C ILE A 27 1.72 6.35 -8.76
N ALA A 28 0.74 5.98 -7.94
CA ALA A 28 -0.06 4.77 -8.15
C ALA A 28 -1.25 5.05 -9.09
N ILE A 29 -1.51 4.13 -10.03
CA ILE A 29 -2.63 4.22 -10.99
C ILE A 29 -3.56 2.98 -10.91
N PRO A 30 -4.20 2.71 -9.76
CA PRO A 30 -5.04 1.52 -9.59
C PRO A 30 -6.33 1.62 -10.40
N LYS A 31 -6.63 0.56 -11.15
CA LYS A 31 -7.90 0.43 -11.88
C LYS A 31 -9.02 -0.01 -10.93
N ALA A 32 -10.16 0.67 -11.00
CA ALA A 32 -11.41 0.27 -10.35
C ALA A 32 -12.60 0.49 -11.30
N VAL A 33 -13.58 -0.43 -11.32
CA VAL A 33 -14.85 -0.26 -12.06
C VAL A 33 -16.05 -0.03 -11.14
N SER A 34 -16.00 -0.52 -9.90
CA SER A 34 -17.08 -0.29 -8.93
C SER A 34 -16.84 1.03 -8.18
N PRO A 35 -17.90 1.82 -7.90
CA PRO A 35 -17.78 3.02 -7.09
C PRO A 35 -17.23 2.75 -5.69
N GLU A 36 -17.52 1.57 -5.12
CA GLU A 36 -16.95 1.11 -3.86
C GLU A 36 -15.42 1.04 -3.91
N HIS A 37 -14.84 0.37 -4.92
CA HIS A 37 -13.39 0.26 -5.06
C HIS A 37 -12.74 1.62 -5.35
N VAL A 38 -13.42 2.51 -6.08
CA VAL A 38 -12.94 3.88 -6.28
C VAL A 38 -12.80 4.60 -4.94
N ARG A 39 -13.80 4.50 -4.06
CA ARG A 39 -13.75 5.09 -2.71
C ARG A 39 -12.67 4.44 -1.85
N LEU A 40 -12.58 3.11 -1.83
CA LEU A 40 -11.56 2.39 -1.07
C LEU A 40 -10.13 2.77 -1.52
N ASN A 41 -9.90 2.88 -2.84
CA ASN A 41 -8.61 3.32 -3.38
C ASN A 41 -8.30 4.77 -2.99
N ALA A 42 -9.30 5.66 -3.02
CA ALA A 42 -9.11 7.06 -2.60
C ALA A 42 -8.77 7.17 -1.11
N HIS A 43 -9.45 6.39 -0.26
CA HIS A 43 -9.17 6.32 1.18
C HIS A 43 -7.80 5.73 1.53
N ALA A 44 -7.10 5.09 0.58
CA ALA A 44 -5.76 4.57 0.81
C ALA A 44 -4.78 5.66 1.29
N ALA A 45 -4.94 6.90 0.82
CA ALA A 45 -4.09 8.04 1.20
C ALA A 45 -4.29 8.50 2.66
N ASP A 46 -5.41 8.11 3.30
CA ASP A 46 -5.72 8.47 4.68
C ASP A 46 -5.05 7.54 5.70
N PHE A 47 -4.53 6.38 5.25
CA PHE A 47 -3.88 5.42 6.14
C PHE A 47 -2.45 5.86 6.48
N GLN A 48 -2.14 5.84 7.77
CA GLN A 48 -0.77 5.96 8.26
C GLN A 48 -0.27 4.57 8.66
N LEU A 49 0.77 4.09 7.95
CA LEU A 49 1.46 2.86 8.31
C LEU A 49 2.43 3.16 9.46
N GLU A 50 2.25 2.49 10.59
CA GLU A 50 3.16 2.64 11.72
C GLU A 50 4.47 1.87 11.48
N ALA A 51 5.50 2.15 12.29
CA ALA A 51 6.80 1.51 12.16
C ALA A 51 6.70 -0.02 12.14
N GLY A 52 5.87 -0.61 13.02
CA GLY A 52 5.68 -2.06 13.06
C GLY A 52 4.98 -2.64 11.82
N ASP A 53 4.13 -1.87 11.14
CA ASP A 53 3.52 -2.31 9.88
C ASP A 53 4.54 -2.27 8.73
N LEU A 54 5.40 -1.25 8.72
CA LEU A 54 6.50 -1.13 7.76
C LEU A 54 7.53 -2.26 7.95
N GLU A 55 7.92 -2.55 9.18
CA GLU A 55 8.82 -3.67 9.50
C GLU A 55 8.24 -5.02 9.05
N ALA A 56 6.93 -5.24 9.28
CA ALA A 56 6.25 -6.44 8.82
C ALA A 56 6.25 -6.56 7.30
N LEU A 57 6.02 -5.45 6.58
CA LEU A 57 6.06 -5.40 5.13
C LEU A 57 7.48 -5.63 4.59
N ASP A 58 8.51 -5.04 5.20
CA ASP A 58 9.91 -5.25 4.81
C ASP A 58 10.37 -6.69 5.04
N GLN A 59 9.89 -7.33 6.11
CA GLN A 59 10.17 -8.75 6.37
C GLN A 59 9.51 -9.66 5.34
N ALA A 60 8.26 -9.38 4.96
CA ALA A 60 7.49 -10.18 4.01
C ALA A 60 7.92 -9.94 2.55
N PHE A 61 8.26 -8.70 2.18
CA PHE A 61 8.56 -8.25 0.81
C PHE A 61 9.95 -7.61 0.74
N ARG A 62 10.99 -8.38 1.07
CA ARG A 62 12.37 -7.88 1.12
C ARG A 62 12.81 -7.24 -0.20
N ALA A 63 13.51 -6.12 -0.08
CA ALA A 63 14.13 -5.45 -1.22
C ALA A 63 15.12 -6.38 -1.97
N PRO A 64 15.18 -6.30 -3.32
CA PRO A 64 16.13 -7.06 -4.10
C PRO A 64 17.58 -6.78 -3.69
N GLN A 65 18.36 -7.83 -3.43
CA GLN A 65 19.77 -7.73 -3.00
C GLN A 65 20.77 -7.69 -4.17
N ARG A 66 20.27 -7.78 -5.41
CA ARG A 66 21.07 -7.73 -6.63
C ARG A 66 20.24 -7.16 -7.78
N LYS A 67 20.92 -6.70 -8.83
CA LYS A 67 20.26 -6.26 -10.06
C LYS A 67 19.37 -7.38 -10.60
N GLN A 68 18.12 -7.03 -10.90
CA GLN A 68 17.14 -7.88 -11.56
C GLN A 68 16.65 -7.19 -12.84
N PRO A 69 16.24 -7.94 -13.87
CA PRO A 69 15.55 -7.37 -15.02
C PRO A 69 14.28 -6.63 -14.59
N SER A 70 13.84 -5.65 -15.39
CA SER A 70 12.56 -4.99 -15.16
C SER A 70 11.41 -5.98 -15.31
N ALA A 71 10.50 -6.02 -14.35
CA ALA A 71 9.27 -6.79 -14.45
C ALA A 71 8.29 -6.10 -15.40
N MET A 72 7.65 -6.88 -16.27
CA MET A 72 6.64 -6.43 -17.23
C MET A 72 5.46 -7.41 -17.19
N VAL A 73 4.23 -6.89 -17.20
CA VAL A 73 2.97 -7.65 -17.22
C VAL A 73 1.98 -7.05 -18.20
#